data_AF-A0A0N1EP89-F1
#
_entry.id   AF-A0A0N1EP89-F1
#
_cell.length_a   1.000
_cell.length_b   1.000
_cell.length_c   1.000
_cell.angle_alpha   90.00
_cell.angle_beta   90.00
_cell.angle_gamma   90.00
#
_symmetry.space_group_name_H-M   'P 1'
#
loop_
_entity.id
_entity.type
_entity.pdbx_description
1 polymer ?
#
loop_
_entity_poly.entity_id
_entity_poly.type
_entity_poly.pdbx_seq_one_letter_code
_entity_poly.pdbx_strand_id
1 'polypeptide(L)'
;MTNKLDAILDFIILDENESPAINEQGLPTLKQGPIVKDLAQLIAKGKVQHIEKFAKIFAEGEQWIWANDYFNYLVELNKVTEYNANLPVIIDNEDSTTAEIKPRSLPTAPERSPLKSIEKVLEPYAKKIEKLRGIEFKNVQVSLTEKNQNGLSSLKTAFDLAVEFGAEEQFFPIRFNAESCNGIEIVELINEVEFKSFGLQFILARKAFFS
;
A
#
# COMPACT_ATOMS: atom_id res chain seq x y z
N MET A 1 31.54 -5.01 -15.95
CA MET A 1 30.49 -4.51 -15.03
C MET A 1 29.09 -4.58 -15.63
N THR A 2 28.93 -4.58 -16.96
CA THR A 2 27.63 -4.52 -17.68
C THR A 2 26.60 -5.54 -17.18
N ASN A 3 27.01 -6.80 -16.98
CA ASN A 3 26.13 -7.89 -16.53
C ASN A 3 25.56 -7.73 -15.10
N LYS A 4 26.12 -6.81 -14.28
CA LYS A 4 25.63 -6.55 -12.91
C LYS A 4 24.64 -5.37 -12.85
N LEU A 5 24.63 -4.51 -13.87
CA LEU A 5 23.72 -3.37 -13.94
C LEU A 5 22.34 -3.77 -14.47
N ASP A 6 22.28 -4.83 -15.28
CA ASP A 6 21.03 -5.38 -15.84
C ASP A 6 19.98 -5.68 -14.75
N ALA A 7 20.42 -6.07 -13.56
CA ALA A 7 19.53 -6.36 -12.43
C ALA A 7 18.72 -5.14 -11.97
N ILE A 8 19.27 -3.93 -12.09
CA ILE A 8 18.66 -2.68 -11.62
C ILE A 8 18.38 -1.67 -12.74
N LEU A 9 18.41 -2.10 -14.01
CA LEU A 9 18.25 -1.22 -15.17
C LEU A 9 16.96 -0.37 -15.11
N ASP A 10 15.86 -0.96 -14.64
CA ASP A 10 14.58 -0.26 -14.49
C ASP A 10 14.62 0.87 -13.43
N PHE A 11 15.60 0.84 -12.54
CA PHE A 11 15.72 1.72 -11.38
C PHE A 11 16.81 2.79 -11.54
N ILE A 12 17.53 2.81 -12.66
CA ILE A 12 18.61 3.78 -12.91
C ILE A 12 18.23 4.77 -14.02
N ILE A 13 18.78 5.97 -13.97
CA ILE A 13 18.60 7.00 -14.98
C ILE A 13 19.41 6.62 -16.23
N LEU A 14 18.81 6.74 -17.41
CA LEU A 14 19.47 6.55 -18.70
C LEU A 14 19.67 7.91 -19.38
N ASP A 15 20.75 8.05 -20.14
CA ASP A 15 21.03 9.21 -20.98
C ASP A 15 20.32 9.13 -22.35
N GLU A 16 20.62 10.08 -23.23
CA GLU A 16 20.03 10.18 -24.58
C GLU A 16 20.39 8.97 -25.49
N ASN A 17 21.42 8.20 -25.13
CA ASN A 17 21.89 7.03 -25.88
C ASN A 17 21.46 5.70 -25.22
N GLU A 18 20.44 5.73 -24.35
CA GLU A 18 19.96 4.58 -23.57
C GLU A 18 21.05 3.95 -22.67
N SER A 19 22.10 4.72 -22.33
CA SER A 19 23.19 4.27 -21.48
C SER A 19 23.00 4.76 -20.03
N PRO A 20 23.43 3.99 -19.00
CA PRO A 20 23.32 4.43 -17.61
C PRO A 20 24.00 5.78 -17.37
N ALA A 21 23.27 6.73 -16.78
CA ALA A 21 23.83 8.00 -16.36
C ALA A 21 24.73 7.79 -15.12
N ILE A 22 26.04 8.00 -15.30
CA ILE A 22 27.07 7.67 -14.31
C ILE A 22 27.44 8.89 -13.46
N ASN A 23 27.68 8.69 -12.16
CA ASN A 23 28.20 9.71 -11.24
C ASN A 23 29.74 9.80 -11.27
N GLU A 24 30.30 10.72 -10.49
CA GLU A 24 31.76 10.94 -10.39
C GLU A 24 32.57 9.69 -9.95
N GLN A 25 31.92 8.69 -9.35
CA GLN A 25 32.52 7.44 -8.89
C GLN A 25 32.43 6.31 -9.92
N GLY A 26 31.94 6.58 -11.14
CA GLY A 26 31.76 5.53 -12.14
C GLY A 26 30.53 4.64 -11.89
N LEU A 27 29.61 5.04 -11.01
CA LEU A 27 28.41 4.28 -10.64
C LEU A 27 27.12 4.90 -11.20
N PRO A 28 26.09 4.10 -11.52
CA PRO A 28 24.84 4.62 -12.07
C PRO A 28 24.07 5.48 -11.08
N THR A 29 23.28 6.42 -11.57
CA THR A 29 22.37 7.22 -10.75
C THR A 29 21.02 6.54 -10.62
N LEU A 30 20.55 6.31 -9.38
CA LEU A 30 19.22 5.75 -9.13
C LEU A 30 18.13 6.78 -9.43
N LYS A 31 17.01 6.32 -9.99
CA LYS A 31 15.75 7.07 -10.07
C LYS A 31 15.24 7.35 -8.66
N GLN A 32 14.54 8.47 -8.50
CA GLN A 32 13.83 8.76 -7.26
C GLN A 32 12.79 7.66 -6.96
N GLY A 33 12.81 7.15 -5.73
CA GLY A 33 11.88 6.11 -5.29
C GLY A 33 10.44 6.60 -5.17
N PRO A 34 9.46 5.67 -5.23
CA PRO A 34 8.06 6.01 -5.04
C PRO A 34 7.79 6.46 -3.61
N ILE A 35 6.85 7.40 -3.44
CA ILE A 35 6.40 7.86 -2.11
C ILE A 35 5.37 6.86 -1.56
N VAL A 36 5.85 5.89 -0.79
CA VAL A 36 5.00 4.87 -0.18
C VAL A 36 4.21 5.44 1.00
N LYS A 37 2.90 5.17 1.04
CA LYS A 37 2.04 5.52 2.17
C LYS A 37 1.76 4.30 3.04
N ASP A 38 1.52 4.54 4.33
CA ASP A 38 1.06 3.49 5.25
C ASP A 38 -0.38 3.09 4.93
N LEU A 39 -0.53 1.89 4.36
CA LEU A 39 -1.82 1.30 4.01
C LEU A 39 -2.71 1.11 5.25
N ALA A 40 -2.15 0.62 6.36
CA ALA A 40 -2.91 0.40 7.59
C ALA A 40 -3.48 1.71 8.13
N GLN A 41 -2.70 2.79 8.09
CA GLN A 41 -3.17 4.11 8.50
C GLN A 41 -4.25 4.67 7.56
N LEU A 42 -4.11 4.47 6.25
CA LEU A 42 -5.12 4.89 5.27
C LEU A 42 -6.46 4.19 5.51
N ILE A 43 -6.43 2.87 5.72
CA ILE A 43 -7.61 2.06 6.01
C ILE A 43 -8.23 2.45 7.35
N ALA A 44 -7.41 2.66 8.39
CA ALA A 44 -7.90 3.12 9.70
C ALA A 44 -8.63 4.47 9.62
N LYS A 45 -8.23 5.33 8.69
CA LYS A 45 -8.89 6.62 8.40
C LYS A 45 -10.09 6.49 7.45
N GLY A 46 -10.51 5.28 7.10
CA GLY A 46 -11.62 5.01 6.18
C GLY A 46 -11.32 5.25 4.70
N LYS A 47 -10.07 5.59 4.33
CA LYS A 47 -9.70 6.00 2.96
C LYS A 47 -9.44 4.81 2.05
N VAL A 48 -10.49 4.07 1.67
CA VAL A 48 -10.39 2.82 0.89
C VAL A 48 -10.75 2.93 -0.59
N GLN A 49 -11.15 4.10 -1.07
CA GLN A 49 -11.60 4.32 -2.45
C GLN A 49 -10.50 4.10 -3.51
N HIS A 50 -9.24 4.41 -3.16
CA HIS A 50 -8.09 4.29 -4.06
C HIS A 50 -7.00 3.38 -3.46
N ILE A 51 -7.40 2.44 -2.59
CA ILE A 51 -6.45 1.63 -1.84
C ILE A 51 -5.60 0.74 -2.74
N GLU A 52 -6.14 0.32 -3.90
CA GLU A 52 -5.44 -0.44 -4.94
C GLU A 52 -4.26 0.35 -5.52
N LYS A 53 -4.43 1.67 -5.75
CA LYS A 53 -3.35 2.54 -6.23
C LYS A 53 -2.23 2.63 -5.20
N PHE A 54 -2.58 2.74 -3.92
CA PHE A 54 -1.58 2.78 -2.85
C PHE A 54 -0.88 1.42 -2.67
N ALA A 55 -1.60 0.31 -2.84
CA ALA A 55 -1.02 -1.03 -2.79
C ALA A 55 -0.04 -1.29 -3.94
N LYS A 56 -0.36 -0.80 -5.15
CA LYS A 56 0.59 -0.83 -6.28
C LYS A 56 1.87 -0.06 -5.96
N ILE A 57 1.74 1.17 -5.47
CA ILE A 57 2.89 2.01 -5.07
C ILE A 57 3.71 1.33 -3.95
N PHE A 58 3.04 0.65 -3.01
CA PHE A 58 3.72 -0.12 -1.96
C PHE A 58 4.57 -1.25 -2.55
N ALA A 59 4.02 -2.05 -3.48
CA ALA A 59 4.76 -3.13 -4.13
C ALA A 59 5.94 -2.60 -4.96
N GLU A 60 5.76 -1.49 -5.68
CA GLU A 60 6.84 -0.80 -6.40
C GLU A 60 7.92 -0.27 -5.44
N GLY A 61 7.52 0.21 -4.26
CA GLY A 61 8.43 0.66 -3.21
C GLY A 61 9.31 -0.45 -2.66
N GLU A 62 8.78 -1.65 -2.45
CA GLU A 62 9.59 -2.82 -2.04
C GLU A 62 10.64 -3.16 -3.10
N GLN A 63 10.29 -3.07 -4.38
CA GLN A 63 11.25 -3.30 -5.47
C GLN A 63 12.33 -2.21 -5.52
N TRP A 64 11.95 -0.96 -5.29
CA TRP A 64 12.91 0.15 -5.26
C TRP A 64 13.87 0.05 -4.06
N ILE A 65 13.38 -0.36 -2.88
CA ILE A 65 14.23 -0.61 -1.70
C ILE A 65 15.28 -1.67 -2.03
N TRP A 66 14.86 -2.79 -2.63
CA TRP A 66 15.81 -3.80 -3.09
C TRP A 66 16.83 -3.23 -4.09
N ALA A 67 16.41 -2.42 -5.06
CA ALA A 67 17.32 -1.82 -6.03
C ALA A 67 18.35 -0.88 -5.38
N ASN A 68 17.93 -0.13 -4.36
CA ASN A 68 18.81 0.70 -3.56
C ASN A 68 19.83 -0.14 -2.76
N ASP A 69 19.38 -1.23 -2.15
CA ASP A 69 20.27 -2.16 -1.44
C ASP A 69 21.26 -2.84 -2.40
N TYR A 70 20.80 -3.21 -3.59
CA TYR A 70 21.63 -3.77 -4.64
C TYR A 70 22.67 -2.76 -5.13
N PHE A 71 22.29 -1.49 -5.28
CA PHE A 71 23.23 -0.41 -5.59
C PHE A 71 24.31 -0.25 -4.50
N ASN A 72 23.91 -0.27 -3.23
CA ASN A 72 24.87 -0.23 -2.11
C ASN A 72 25.83 -1.42 -2.14
N TYR A 73 25.33 -2.62 -2.49
CA TYR A 73 26.16 -3.80 -2.74
C TYR A 73 27.19 -3.55 -3.86
N LEU A 74 26.80 -2.90 -4.98
CA LEU A 74 27.74 -2.58 -6.06
C LEU A 74 28.84 -1.60 -5.61
N VAL A 75 28.48 -0.60 -4.78
CA VAL A 75 29.44 0.33 -4.19
C VAL A 75 30.47 -0.42 -3.34
N GLU A 76 30.02 -1.31 -2.45
CA GLU A 76 30.92 -2.10 -1.59
C GLU A 76 31.77 -3.07 -2.40
N LEU A 77 31.17 -3.73 -3.40
CA LEU A 77 31.87 -4.64 -4.28
C LEU A 77 33.02 -3.92 -5.00
N ASN A 78 32.77 -2.70 -5.51
CA ASN A 78 33.80 -1.91 -6.17
C ASN A 78 34.95 -1.60 -5.20
N LYS A 79 34.63 -1.13 -3.98
CA LYS A 79 35.63 -0.83 -2.94
C LYS A 79 36.48 -2.06 -2.57
N VAL A 80 35.85 -3.22 -2.38
CA VAL A 80 36.55 -4.47 -2.05
C VAL A 80 37.43 -4.94 -3.21
N THR A 81 36.93 -4.81 -4.44
CA THR A 81 37.68 -5.19 -5.65
C THR A 81 38.91 -4.32 -5.82
N GLU A 82 38.78 -3.00 -5.67
CA GLU A 82 39.90 -2.06 -5.72
C GLU A 82 40.91 -2.31 -4.61
N TYR A 83 40.46 -2.58 -3.38
CA TYR A 83 41.35 -2.94 -2.27
C TYR A 83 42.13 -4.23 -2.55
N ASN A 84 41.44 -5.28 -3.00
CA ASN A 84 42.05 -6.58 -3.29
C ASN A 84 43.00 -6.53 -4.50
N ALA A 85 42.74 -5.63 -5.46
CA ALA A 85 43.62 -5.40 -6.60
C ALA A 85 44.90 -4.65 -6.23
N ASN A 86 44.85 -3.82 -5.18
CA ASN A 86 45.95 -2.96 -4.73
C ASN A 86 46.48 -3.36 -3.35
N LEU A 87 46.60 -4.67 -3.09
CA LEU A 87 47.19 -5.15 -1.83
C LEU A 87 48.62 -4.64 -1.70
N PRO A 88 49.03 -4.05 -0.56
CA PRO A 88 50.39 -3.57 -0.37
C PRO A 88 51.38 -4.73 -0.52
N VAL A 89 52.42 -4.53 -1.33
CA VAL A 89 53.57 -5.43 -1.34
C VAL A 89 54.25 -5.31 0.01
N ILE A 90 54.36 -6.42 0.74
CA ILE A 90 55.02 -6.40 2.05
C ILE A 90 56.50 -6.13 1.81
N ILE A 91 56.98 -4.99 2.31
CA ILE A 91 58.41 -4.65 2.32
C ILE A 91 58.97 -5.22 3.61
N ASP A 92 59.95 -6.12 3.51
CA ASP A 92 60.62 -6.71 4.68
C ASP A 92 61.23 -5.61 5.54
N ASN A 93 60.69 -5.41 6.74
CA ASN A 93 61.34 -4.64 7.79
C ASN A 93 62.21 -5.59 8.63
N GLU A 94 63.40 -5.12 9.04
CA GLU A 94 64.47 -5.88 9.70
C GLU A 94 64.07 -6.64 11.00
N ASP A 95 62.85 -6.47 11.50
CA ASP A 95 62.32 -7.11 12.72
C ASP A 95 61.51 -8.41 12.47
N SER A 96 61.60 -9.01 11.28
CA SER A 96 61.15 -10.38 10.99
C SER A 96 59.70 -10.73 11.42
N THR A 97 58.79 -9.76 11.47
CA THR A 97 57.37 -10.01 11.70
C THR A 97 56.57 -9.50 10.51
N THR A 98 56.48 -10.33 9.47
CA THR A 98 55.74 -10.05 8.24
C THR A 98 54.24 -10.24 8.52
N ALA A 99 53.47 -9.14 8.60
CA ALA A 99 52.02 -9.23 8.68
C ALA A 99 51.44 -9.62 7.31
N GLU A 100 50.85 -10.81 7.21
CA GLU A 100 50.23 -11.30 5.96
C GLU A 100 48.94 -10.51 5.68
N ILE A 101 48.98 -9.56 4.73
CA ILE A 101 47.79 -8.79 4.33
C ILE A 101 46.92 -9.67 3.43
N LYS A 102 45.74 -10.05 3.92
CA LYS A 102 44.80 -10.94 3.20
C LYS A 102 43.76 -10.14 2.41
N PRO A 103 43.33 -10.64 1.24
CA PRO A 103 42.18 -10.11 0.52
C PRO A 103 40.92 -10.09 1.41
N ARG A 104 40.09 -9.07 1.24
CA ARG A 104 38.75 -9.00 1.83
C ARG A 104 37.80 -9.91 1.06
N SER A 105 36.87 -10.54 1.78
CA SER A 105 35.78 -11.31 1.17
C SER A 105 34.87 -10.39 0.34
N LEU A 106 34.40 -10.90 -0.80
CA LEU A 106 33.42 -10.19 -1.61
C LEU A 106 32.08 -10.06 -0.86
N PRO A 107 31.37 -8.93 -0.97
CA PRO A 107 30.06 -8.78 -0.38
C PRO A 107 29.04 -9.71 -1.06
N THR A 108 27.97 -10.04 -0.35
CA THR A 108 26.87 -10.86 -0.86
C THR A 108 25.81 -9.96 -1.48
N ALA A 109 25.32 -10.31 -2.67
CA ALA A 109 24.26 -9.56 -3.33
C ALA A 109 22.92 -9.76 -2.60
N PRO A 110 22.10 -8.71 -2.43
CA PRO A 110 20.78 -8.83 -1.80
C PRO A 110 19.79 -9.57 -2.72
N GLU A 111 18.97 -10.43 -2.13
CA GLU A 111 17.95 -11.19 -2.85
C GLU A 111 16.75 -10.31 -3.23
N ARG A 112 16.33 -10.40 -4.50
CA ARG A 112 15.15 -9.69 -5.00
C ARG A 112 13.90 -10.44 -4.62
N SER A 113 13.08 -9.83 -3.78
CA SER A 113 11.73 -10.35 -3.51
C SER A 113 10.86 -10.29 -4.79
N PRO A 114 9.99 -11.28 -5.02
CA PRO A 114 9.04 -11.22 -6.14
C PRO A 114 8.13 -10.00 -6.01
N LEU A 115 7.79 -9.38 -7.14
CA LEU A 115 6.80 -8.31 -7.15
C LEU A 115 5.46 -8.87 -6.64
N LYS A 116 4.93 -8.29 -5.56
CA LYS A 116 3.63 -8.67 -5.00
C LYS A 116 2.52 -8.10 -5.87
N SER A 117 1.47 -8.89 -6.09
CA SER A 117 0.24 -8.39 -6.71
C SER A 117 -0.52 -7.48 -5.74
N ILE A 118 -1.42 -6.65 -6.27
CA ILE A 118 -2.26 -5.75 -5.46
C ILE A 118 -3.08 -6.55 -4.44
N GLU A 119 -3.63 -7.68 -4.86
CA GLU A 119 -4.44 -8.57 -4.02
C GLU A 119 -3.62 -9.08 -2.84
N LYS A 120 -2.37 -9.50 -3.08
CA LYS A 120 -1.48 -10.01 -2.02
C LYS A 120 -1.06 -8.92 -1.03
N VAL A 121 -0.91 -7.68 -1.49
CA VAL A 121 -0.63 -6.53 -0.61
C VAL A 121 -1.85 -6.18 0.24
N LEU A 122 -3.07 -6.29 -0.31
CA LEU A 122 -4.31 -5.93 0.37
C LEU A 122 -4.93 -7.08 1.18
N GLU A 123 -4.53 -8.33 0.95
CA GLU A 123 -5.03 -9.53 1.64
C GLU A 123 -5.09 -9.37 3.17
N PRO A 124 -4.07 -8.84 3.86
CA PRO A 124 -4.12 -8.67 5.33
C PRO A 124 -5.20 -7.68 5.78
N TYR A 125 -5.69 -6.85 4.87
CA TYR A 125 -6.66 -5.80 5.12
C TYR A 125 -8.03 -6.05 4.48
N ALA A 126 -8.19 -7.14 3.72
CA ALA A 126 -9.38 -7.40 2.90
C ALA A 126 -10.68 -7.24 3.70
N LYS A 127 -10.74 -7.88 4.88
CA LYS A 127 -11.91 -7.78 5.78
C LYS A 127 -12.19 -6.35 6.23
N LYS A 128 -11.17 -5.54 6.54
CA LYS A 128 -11.38 -4.13 6.94
C LYS A 128 -11.86 -3.28 5.77
N ILE A 129 -11.29 -3.50 4.58
CA ILE A 129 -11.66 -2.79 3.35
C ILE A 129 -13.11 -3.09 2.97
N GLU A 130 -13.50 -4.37 2.99
CA GLU A 130 -14.86 -4.81 2.70
C GLU A 130 -15.88 -4.19 3.66
N LYS A 131 -15.58 -4.16 4.96
CA LYS A 131 -16.43 -3.48 5.96
C LYS A 131 -16.67 -2.02 5.63
N LEU A 132 -15.62 -1.31 5.19
CA LEU A 132 -15.64 0.11 4.88
C LEU A 132 -16.32 0.41 3.53
N ARG A 133 -16.25 -0.50 2.56
CA ARG A 133 -17.03 -0.41 1.31
C ARG A 133 -18.51 -0.69 1.56
N GLY A 134 -18.78 -1.69 2.39
CA GLY A 134 -20.12 -2.11 2.78
C GLY A 134 -21.04 -2.37 1.60
N ILE A 135 -22.20 -1.70 1.57
CA ILE A 135 -23.18 -1.87 0.49
C ILE A 135 -23.20 -0.64 -0.42
N GLU A 136 -23.50 -0.86 -1.70
CA GLU A 136 -23.82 0.23 -2.61
C GLU A 136 -25.34 0.42 -2.69
N PHE A 137 -25.82 1.62 -2.38
CA PHE A 137 -27.22 1.98 -2.51
C PHE A 137 -27.33 3.38 -3.12
N LYS A 138 -28.01 3.50 -4.27
CA LYS A 138 -28.12 4.77 -5.04
C LYS A 138 -26.75 5.44 -5.28
N ASN A 139 -25.75 4.66 -5.69
CA ASN A 139 -24.37 5.10 -5.92
C ASN A 139 -23.63 5.59 -4.66
N VAL A 140 -24.17 5.37 -3.47
CA VAL A 140 -23.49 5.67 -2.19
C VAL A 140 -22.98 4.37 -1.58
N GLN A 141 -21.69 4.33 -1.23
CA GLN A 141 -21.10 3.19 -0.52
C GLN A 141 -21.28 3.34 0.98
N VAL A 142 -22.30 2.69 1.53
CA VAL A 142 -22.64 2.75 2.95
C VAL A 142 -21.83 1.71 3.72
N SER A 143 -20.95 2.19 4.59
CA SER A 143 -20.06 1.36 5.41
C SER A 143 -20.84 0.52 6.42
N LEU A 144 -20.39 -0.70 6.73
CA LEU A 144 -21.00 -1.58 7.74
C LEU A 144 -20.59 -1.19 9.17
N THR A 145 -20.80 0.07 9.54
CA THR A 145 -20.49 0.59 10.89
C THR A 145 -21.65 0.39 11.86
N GLU A 146 -21.34 0.37 13.15
CA GLU A 146 -22.36 0.33 14.20
C GLU A 146 -23.21 1.61 14.21
N LYS A 147 -22.63 2.76 13.87
CA LYS A 147 -23.37 4.02 13.78
C LYS A 147 -24.44 3.97 12.69
N ASN A 148 -24.11 3.43 11.52
CA ASN A 148 -25.10 3.23 10.46
C ASN A 148 -26.19 2.23 10.88
N GLN A 149 -25.83 1.13 11.56
CA GLN A 149 -26.79 0.17 12.11
C GLN A 149 -27.74 0.85 13.13
N ASN A 150 -27.19 1.61 14.07
CA ASN A 150 -27.96 2.29 15.10
C ASN A 150 -28.89 3.33 14.49
N GLY A 151 -28.39 4.13 13.53
CA GLY A 151 -29.20 5.10 12.80
C GLY A 151 -30.36 4.45 12.05
N LEU A 152 -30.12 3.33 11.37
CA LEU A 152 -31.17 2.54 10.70
C LEU A 152 -32.20 1.99 11.70
N SER A 153 -31.75 1.48 12.85
CA SER A 153 -32.64 0.98 13.90
C SER A 153 -33.51 2.09 14.47
N SER A 154 -32.94 3.28 14.73
CA SER A 154 -33.69 4.44 15.21
C SER A 154 -34.73 4.91 14.20
N LEU A 155 -34.38 4.96 12.91
CA LEU A 155 -35.33 5.28 11.85
C LEU A 155 -36.45 4.25 11.74
N LYS A 156 -36.15 2.96 11.94
CA LYS A 156 -37.19 1.93 11.94
C LYS A 156 -38.19 2.15 13.07
N THR A 157 -37.71 2.39 14.30
CA THR A 157 -38.60 2.69 15.44
C THR A 157 -39.42 3.95 15.20
N ALA A 158 -38.82 5.00 14.62
CA ALA A 158 -39.54 6.22 14.27
C ALA A 158 -40.60 5.99 13.19
N PHE A 159 -40.31 5.11 12.22
CA PHE A 159 -41.29 4.70 11.21
C PHE A 159 -42.45 3.92 11.82
N ASP A 160 -42.17 2.95 12.69
CA ASP A 160 -43.19 2.16 13.38
C ASP A 160 -44.13 3.07 14.18
N LEU A 161 -43.61 4.11 14.85
CA LEU A 161 -44.42 5.13 15.52
C LEU A 161 -45.25 5.96 14.52
N ALA A 162 -44.68 6.39 13.39
CA ALA A 162 -45.43 7.14 12.37
C ALA A 162 -46.62 6.33 11.83
N VAL A 163 -46.45 5.01 11.65
CA VAL A 163 -47.53 4.08 11.30
C VAL A 163 -48.61 4.03 12.39
N GLU A 164 -48.22 3.89 13.66
CA GLU A 164 -49.17 3.86 14.79
C GLU A 164 -50.04 5.12 14.90
N PHE A 165 -49.51 6.28 14.52
CA PHE A 165 -50.24 7.56 14.53
C PHE A 165 -50.86 7.95 13.19
N GLY A 166 -50.77 7.10 12.15
CA GLY A 166 -51.32 7.39 10.82
C GLY A 166 -50.63 8.55 10.09
N ALA A 167 -49.36 8.80 10.40
CA ALA A 167 -48.54 9.89 9.86
C ALA A 167 -47.46 9.40 8.88
N GLU A 168 -47.69 8.25 8.23
CA GLU A 168 -46.75 7.59 7.31
C GLU A 168 -46.30 8.51 6.16
N GLU A 169 -47.24 9.25 5.57
CA GLU A 169 -46.97 10.18 4.47
C GLU A 169 -46.07 11.35 4.87
N GLN A 170 -46.04 11.71 6.16
CA GLN A 170 -45.18 12.78 6.69
C GLN A 170 -43.78 12.29 7.06
N PHE A 171 -43.59 10.97 7.13
CA PHE A 171 -42.32 10.37 7.52
C PHE A 171 -41.28 10.41 6.39
N PHE A 172 -41.75 10.37 5.13
CA PHE A 172 -40.90 10.43 3.95
C PHE A 172 -40.97 11.81 3.27
N PRO A 173 -39.90 12.25 2.60
CA PRO A 173 -38.61 11.57 2.41
C PRO A 173 -37.69 11.67 3.64
N ILE A 174 -36.81 10.67 3.79
CA ILE A 174 -35.78 10.65 4.84
C ILE A 174 -34.42 10.90 4.22
N ARG A 175 -33.64 11.80 4.84
CA ARG A 175 -32.23 12.03 4.50
C ARG A 175 -31.35 11.36 5.54
N PHE A 176 -30.92 10.13 5.25
CA PHE A 176 -30.07 9.35 6.15
C PHE A 176 -28.61 9.74 5.99
N ASN A 177 -27.98 10.18 7.08
CA ASN A 177 -26.55 10.47 7.12
C ASN A 177 -25.75 9.18 7.27
N ALA A 178 -25.28 8.63 6.14
CA ALA A 178 -24.53 7.39 6.09
C ALA A 178 -23.02 7.65 6.24
N GLU A 179 -22.36 6.90 7.10
CA GLU A 179 -20.90 6.76 7.03
C GLU A 179 -20.54 5.93 5.79
N SER A 180 -19.64 6.48 4.97
CA SER A 180 -19.15 5.93 3.71
C SER A 180 -17.62 5.90 3.67
N CYS A 181 -17.06 5.27 2.63
CA CYS A 181 -15.63 5.36 2.32
C CYS A 181 -15.16 6.76 1.91
N ASN A 182 -16.08 7.69 1.64
CA ASN A 182 -15.83 9.09 1.28
C ASN A 182 -16.09 10.08 2.43
N GLY A 183 -16.53 9.60 3.59
CA GLY A 183 -16.95 10.43 4.72
C GLY A 183 -18.44 10.27 5.03
N ILE A 184 -19.14 11.36 5.37
CA ILE A 184 -20.59 11.30 5.58
C ILE A 184 -21.29 11.66 4.26
N GLU A 185 -22.10 10.74 3.75
CA GLU A 185 -22.91 10.94 2.54
C GLU A 185 -24.40 10.81 2.89
N ILE A 186 -25.25 11.52 2.15
CA ILE A 186 -26.69 11.49 2.39
C ILE A 186 -27.33 10.46 1.46
N VAL A 187 -28.00 9.47 2.07
CA VAL A 187 -28.87 8.54 1.36
C VAL A 187 -30.31 9.03 1.51
N GLU A 188 -30.89 9.48 0.40
CA GLU A 188 -32.30 9.89 0.36
C GLU A 188 -33.21 8.69 0.11
N LEU A 189 -34.16 8.47 1.00
CA LEU A 189 -35.13 7.39 0.98
C LEU A 189 -36.51 8.03 0.81
N ILE A 190 -37.10 7.89 -0.39
CA ILE A 190 -38.28 8.67 -0.79
C ILE A 190 -39.59 8.02 -0.36
N ASN A 191 -39.56 6.74 0.01
CA ASN A 191 -40.74 5.98 0.43
C ASN A 191 -40.35 4.76 1.28
N GLU A 192 -41.36 4.08 1.80
CA GLU A 192 -41.22 2.87 2.62
C GLU A 192 -40.49 1.73 1.91
N VAL A 193 -40.73 1.54 0.62
CA VAL A 193 -40.12 0.46 -0.17
C VAL A 193 -38.60 0.64 -0.23
N GLU A 194 -38.15 1.87 -0.50
CA GLU A 194 -36.72 2.18 -0.50
C GLU A 194 -36.10 2.04 0.89
N PHE A 195 -36.78 2.52 1.93
CA PHE A 195 -36.29 2.39 3.30
C PHE A 195 -36.12 0.92 3.72
N LYS A 196 -37.12 0.07 3.45
CA LYS A 196 -37.06 -1.36 3.74
C LYS A 196 -36.00 -2.07 2.90
N SER A 197 -35.89 -1.76 1.61
CA SER A 197 -34.88 -2.34 0.72
C SER A 197 -33.46 -2.00 1.18
N PHE A 198 -33.22 -0.72 1.49
CA PHE A 198 -31.93 -0.26 2.02
C PHE A 198 -31.59 -0.95 3.34
N GLY A 199 -32.52 -0.97 4.30
CA GLY A 199 -32.32 -1.62 5.59
C GLY A 199 -32.06 -3.12 5.48
N LEU A 200 -32.80 -3.82 4.62
CA LEU A 200 -32.61 -5.25 4.38
C LEU A 200 -31.25 -5.55 3.76
N GLN A 201 -30.86 -4.82 2.70
CA GLN A 201 -29.54 -4.97 2.07
C GLN A 201 -28.42 -4.76 3.09
N PHE A 202 -28.53 -3.74 3.94
CA PHE A 202 -27.54 -3.45 4.98
C PHE A 202 -27.43 -4.58 6.00
N ILE A 203 -28.56 -5.07 6.51
CA ILE A 203 -28.58 -6.16 7.51
C ILE A 203 -28.04 -7.46 6.91
N LEU A 204 -28.39 -7.79 5.67
CA LEU A 204 -27.89 -8.99 5.00
C LEU A 204 -26.37 -8.92 4.77
N ALA A 205 -25.86 -7.79 4.29
CA ALA A 205 -24.43 -7.59 4.11
C ALA A 205 -23.68 -7.64 5.45
N ARG A 206 -24.23 -7.01 6.49
CA ARG A 206 -23.68 -7.07 7.85
C ARG A 206 -23.68 -8.50 8.39
N LYS A 207 -24.78 -9.24 8.23
CA LYS A 207 -24.85 -10.65 8.61
C LYS A 207 -23.76 -11.45 7.90
N ALA A 208 -23.64 -11.34 6.57
CA ALA A 208 -22.62 -12.05 5.80
C ALA A 208 -21.19 -11.72 6.26
N PHE A 209 -20.94 -10.46 6.64
CA PHE A 209 -19.62 -10.00 7.08
C PHE A 209 -19.23 -10.49 8.49
N PHE A 210 -20.19 -10.63 9.41
CA PHE A 210 -19.97 -10.99 10.82
C PHE A 210 -20.35 -12.44 11.17
N SER A 211 -20.90 -13.20 10.23
CA SER A 211 -21.10 -14.66 10.37
C SER A 211 -19.79 -15.40 10.19
#